data_AF-A0A0P4WMR0-F1
#
_entry.id   AF-A0A0P4WMR0-F1
#
_cell.length_a   1.000
_cell.length_b   1.000
_cell.length_c   1.000
_cell.angle_alpha   90.00
_cell.angle_beta   90.00
_cell.angle_gamma   90.00
#
_symmetry.space_group_name_H-M   'P 1'
#
loop_
_entity.id
_entity.type
_entity.pdbx_description
1 polymer ?
#
loop_
_entity_poly.entity_id
_entity_poly.type
_entity_poly.pdbx_seq_one_letter_code
_entity_poly.pdbx_strand_id
1 'polypeptide(L)'
;MLQKAHRYHDYMNMNCVDPLGRGALHMSISNENLEMVELLVVMGVETRDALLHAIDAEFVEAVEVLLEHEEVVHKEGDKYVSSSGGVCVCVHLSFERILGEVRVG
;
A
#
# COMPACT_ATOMS: atom_id res chain seq x y z
N MET A 1 -7.55 25.81 -5.74
CA MET A 1 -7.60 24.80 -6.82
C MET A 1 -7.89 23.40 -6.26
N LEU A 2 -7.18 22.94 -5.22
CA LEU A 2 -7.37 21.61 -4.60
C LEU A 2 -8.79 21.34 -4.05
N GLN A 3 -9.45 22.34 -3.46
CA GLN A 3 -10.83 22.20 -2.94
C GLN A 3 -11.89 21.90 -4.02
N LYS A 4 -11.63 22.18 -5.30
CA LYS A 4 -12.58 21.89 -6.39
C LYS A 4 -12.50 20.42 -6.85
N ALA A 5 -11.31 19.81 -6.80
CA ALA A 5 -11.10 18.42 -7.19
C ALA A 5 -11.82 17.45 -6.23
N HIS A 6 -11.82 17.75 -4.93
CA HIS A 6 -12.54 16.96 -3.93
C HIS A 6 -14.06 16.92 -4.12
N ARG A 7 -14.63 17.88 -4.87
CA ARG A 7 -16.08 18.01 -5.08
C ARG A 7 -16.55 17.38 -6.39
N TYR A 8 -15.64 17.06 -7.30
CA TYR A 8 -15.93 16.46 -8.61
C TYR A 8 -15.00 15.29 -8.86
N HIS A 9 -15.43 14.10 -8.41
CA HIS A 9 -14.76 12.82 -8.71
C HIS A 9 -14.57 12.59 -10.22
N ASP A 10 -15.43 13.19 -11.07
CA ASP A 10 -15.37 13.06 -12.52
C ASP A 10 -14.31 13.95 -13.21
N TYR A 11 -13.73 14.92 -12.50
CA TYR A 11 -12.76 15.85 -13.10
C TYR A 11 -11.31 15.33 -13.03
N MET A 12 -11.00 14.42 -12.11
CA MET A 12 -9.67 13.83 -11.93
C MET A 12 -9.78 12.34 -11.62
N ASN A 13 -9.21 11.52 -12.50
CA ASN A 13 -9.05 10.09 -12.22
C ASN A 13 -7.94 9.90 -11.18
N MET A 14 -8.30 9.41 -9.99
CA MET A 14 -7.35 9.14 -8.91
C MET A 14 -6.53 7.86 -9.13
N ASN A 15 -7.04 6.94 -9.96
CA ASN A 15 -6.35 5.72 -10.39
C ASN A 15 -5.61 5.92 -11.73
N CYS A 16 -5.20 7.16 -12.02
CA CYS A 16 -4.40 7.42 -13.20
C CYS A 16 -3.04 6.71 -13.08
N VAL A 17 -2.54 6.24 -14.22
CA VAL A 17 -1.26 5.54 -14.32
C VAL A 17 -0.35 6.28 -15.29
N ASP A 18 0.94 6.28 -14.96
CA ASP A 18 1.99 6.69 -15.87
C ASP A 18 2.02 5.81 -17.13
N PRO A 19 2.74 6.24 -18.19
CA PRO A 19 3.08 5.37 -19.32
C PRO A 19 3.79 4.06 -18.92
N LEU A 20 4.39 4.02 -17.72
CA LEU A 20 5.04 2.85 -17.12
C LEU A 20 4.08 2.00 -16.26
N GLY A 21 2.80 2.35 -16.19
CA GLY A 21 1.78 1.62 -15.43
C GLY A 21 1.80 1.87 -13.92
N ARG A 22 2.59 2.83 -13.43
CA ARG A 22 2.65 3.18 -11.99
C ARG A 22 1.63 4.25 -11.66
N GLY A 23 0.81 4.00 -10.64
CA GLY A 23 -0.11 4.99 -10.09
C GLY A 23 0.55 5.92 -9.07
N ALA A 24 -0.19 6.94 -8.63
CA ALA A 24 0.27 7.87 -7.59
C ALA A 24 0.72 7.15 -6.30
N LEU A 25 0.01 6.09 -5.89
CA LEU A 25 0.32 5.31 -4.69
C LEU A 25 1.69 4.60 -4.79
N HIS A 26 2.04 4.07 -5.96
CA HIS A 26 3.34 3.43 -6.18
C HIS A 26 4.49 4.44 -6.10
N MET A 27 4.28 5.67 -6.58
CA MET A 27 5.29 6.73 -6.47
C MET A 27 5.48 7.20 -5.03
N SER A 28 4.39 7.32 -4.27
CA SER A 28 4.45 7.71 -2.86
C SER A 28 5.25 6.70 -2.04
N ILE A 29 5.07 5.41 -2.31
CA ILE A 29 5.84 4.33 -1.67
C ILE A 29 7.32 4.40 -2.09
N SER A 30 7.62 4.52 -3.39
CA SER A 30 9.01 4.62 -3.87
C SER A 30 9.77 5.86 -3.38
N ASN A 31 9.06 6.89 -2.95
CA ASN A 31 9.64 8.10 -2.36
C ASN A 31 9.57 8.10 -0.82
N GLU A 32 9.15 7.00 -0.19
CA GLU A 32 9.01 6.85 1.26
C GLU A 32 8.16 7.97 1.91
N ASN A 33 7.13 8.45 1.20
CA ASN A 33 6.29 9.53 1.69
C ASN A 33 5.00 8.98 2.33
N LEU A 34 5.04 8.78 3.65
CA LEU A 34 3.93 8.25 4.44
C LEU A 34 2.67 9.14 4.35
N GLU A 35 2.83 10.45 4.50
CA GLU A 35 1.72 11.41 4.50
C GLU A 35 0.90 11.33 3.20
N MET A 36 1.58 11.12 2.07
CA MET A 36 0.92 10.93 0.78
C MET A 36 0.27 9.55 0.65
N VAL A 37 0.85 8.50 1.24
CA VAL A 37 0.22 7.16 1.26
C VAL A 37 -1.09 7.22 2.05
N GLU A 38 -1.06 7.75 3.27
CA GLU A 38 -2.26 7.90 4.12
C GLU A 38 -3.35 8.70 3.41
N LEU A 39 -3.00 9.84 2.81
CA LEU A 39 -3.97 10.68 2.09
C LEU A 39 -4.61 9.95 0.91
N LEU A 40 -3.82 9.22 0.11
CA LEU A 40 -4.31 8.47 -1.04
C LEU A 40 -5.20 7.29 -0.61
N VAL A 41 -4.87 6.64 0.50
CA VAL A 41 -5.68 5.57 1.09
C VAL A 41 -7.02 6.12 1.59
N VAL A 42 -7.02 7.26 2.29
CA VAL A 42 -8.26 7.94 2.73
C VAL A 42 -9.13 8.39 1.57
N MET A 43 -8.51 8.79 0.45
CA MET A 43 -9.22 9.16 -0.78
C MET A 43 -9.81 7.95 -1.53
N GLY A 44 -9.53 6.70 -1.11
CA GLY A 44 -10.07 5.50 -1.74
C GLY A 44 -9.43 5.15 -3.08
N VAL A 45 -8.12 5.43 -3.22
CA VAL A 45 -7.34 4.95 -4.37
C VAL A 45 -7.21 3.43 -4.30
N GLU A 46 -7.24 2.77 -5.46
CA GLU A 46 -7.13 1.31 -5.51
C GLU A 46 -5.74 0.82 -5.05
N THR A 47 -5.69 0.05 -3.96
CA THR A 47 -4.46 -0.46 -3.31
C THR A 47 -3.93 -1.78 -3.89
N ARG A 48 -4.11 -2.05 -5.20
CA ARG A 48 -3.84 -3.35 -5.85
C ARG A 48 -2.46 -3.95 -5.56
N ASP A 49 -1.43 -3.51 -6.27
CA ASP A 49 -0.06 -4.04 -6.16
C ASP A 49 0.79 -3.23 -5.15
N ALA A 50 0.17 -2.23 -4.51
CA ALA A 50 0.85 -1.30 -3.63
C ALA A 50 1.44 -1.98 -2.39
N LEU A 51 0.75 -2.99 -1.83
CA LEU A 51 1.25 -3.75 -0.68
C LEU A 51 2.52 -4.53 -1.02
N LEU A 52 2.53 -5.23 -2.16
CA LEU A 52 3.71 -5.97 -2.62
C LEU A 52 4.87 -5.00 -2.91
N HIS A 53 4.57 -3.87 -3.55
CA HIS A 53 5.56 -2.84 -3.84
C HIS A 53 6.13 -2.19 -2.56
N ALA A 54 5.33 -2.04 -1.50
CA ALA A 54 5.81 -1.56 -0.21
C ALA A 54 6.74 -2.56 0.48
N ILE A 55 6.49 -3.87 0.34
CA ILE A 55 7.38 -4.92 0.85
C ILE A 55 8.71 -4.92 0.08
N ASP A 56 8.67 -4.83 -1.25
CA ASP A 56 9.89 -4.79 -2.08
C ASP A 56 10.70 -3.50 -1.85
N ALA A 57 10.03 -2.42 -1.45
CA ALA A 57 10.66 -1.16 -1.06
C ALA A 57 11.08 -1.13 0.43
N GLU A 58 10.83 -2.18 1.20
CA GLU A 58 11.13 -2.28 2.64
C GLU A 58 10.52 -1.14 3.49
N PHE A 59 9.40 -0.57 3.05
CA PHE A 59 8.74 0.56 3.72
C PHE A 59 7.73 0.08 4.77
N VAL A 60 8.20 -0.19 5.98
CA VAL A 60 7.44 -0.83 7.07
C VAL A 60 6.17 -0.05 7.42
N GLU A 61 6.26 1.28 7.55
CA GLU A 61 5.13 2.13 7.94
C GLU A 61 4.00 2.08 6.90
N ALA A 62 4.34 2.09 5.60
CA ALA A 62 3.33 1.97 4.55
C ALA A 62 2.67 0.58 4.53
N VAL A 63 3.42 -0.48 4.85
CA VAL A 63 2.87 -1.84 4.95
C VAL A 63 1.82 -1.93 6.06
N GLU A 64 2.08 -1.34 7.24
CA GLU A 64 1.12 -1.32 8.34
C GLU A 64 -0.19 -0.61 7.97
N VAL A 65 -0.08 0.60 7.39
CA VAL A 65 -1.25 1.38 6.95
C VAL A 65 -2.06 0.65 5.87
N LEU A 66 -1.39 0.00 4.91
CA LEU A 66 -2.06 -0.73 3.83
C LEU A 66 -2.76 -1.99 4.33
N LEU A 67 -2.16 -2.72 5.28
CA LEU A 67 -2.78 -3.91 5.88
C LEU A 67 -4.05 -3.55 6.66
N GLU A 68 -4.02 -2.48 7.46
CA GLU A 68 -5.21 -2.00 8.18
C GLU A 68 -6.34 -1.61 7.21
N HIS A 69 -6.00 -0.99 6.07
CA HIS A 69 -6.99 -0.64 5.06
C HIS A 69 -7.62 -1.86 4.37
N GLU A 70 -6.83 -2.90 4.06
CA GLU A 70 -7.35 -4.13 3.46
C GLU A 70 -8.35 -4.85 4.38
N GLU A 71 -8.09 -4.92 5.69
CA GLU A 71 -9.02 -5.53 6.65
C GLU A 71 -10.38 -4.85 6.68
N VAL A 72 -10.42 -3.52 6.48
CA VAL A 72 -11.66 -2.74 6.44
C VAL A 72 -12.42 -2.92 5.12
N VAL A 73 -11.71 -3.07 4.00
CA VAL A 73 -12.29 -3.18 2.66
C VAL A 73 -12.65 -4.62 2.29
N HIS A 74 -12.05 -5.61 2.96
CA HIS A 74 -12.25 -7.02 2.66
C HIS A 74 -13.70 -7.47 2.89
N LYS A 75 -14.32 -8.04 1.84
CA LYS A 75 -15.63 -8.69 1.93
C LYS A 75 -15.43 -10.19 2.09
N GLU A 76 -16.13 -10.79 3.05
CA GLU A 76 -16.13 -12.24 3.31
C GLU A 76 -16.45 -13.01 2.01
N GLY A 77 -15.42 -13.53 1.34
CA GLY A 77 -15.56 -14.27 0.08
C GLY A 77 -14.47 -14.00 -0.96
N ASP A 78 -13.77 -12.86 -0.87
CA ASP A 78 -12.63 -12.58 -1.73
C ASP A 78 -11.36 -13.28 -1.20
N LYS A 79 -10.51 -13.74 -2.12
CA LYS A 79 -9.23 -14.34 -1.73
C LYS A 79 -8.32 -13.22 -1.24
N TYR A 80 -7.79 -13.34 -0.04
CA TYR A 80 -6.55 -12.66 0.29
C TYR A 80 -5.51 -13.02 -0.78
N VAL A 81 -4.68 -12.06 -1.19
CA VAL A 81 -3.58 -12.28 -2.16
C VAL A 81 -2.71 -13.47 -1.73
N SER A 82 -2.72 -13.81 -0.44
CA SER A 82 -2.22 -15.03 0.18
C SER A 82 -3.31 -16.14 0.29
N SER A 83 -3.51 -16.92 -0.77
CA SER A 83 -4.32 -18.17 -0.72
C SER A 83 -3.66 -19.34 0.03
N SER A 84 -2.88 -19.05 1.07
CA SER A 84 -2.36 -20.05 2.01
C SER A 84 -2.43 -19.44 3.40
N GLY A 85 -3.28 -20.02 4.26
CA GLY A 85 -3.63 -19.48 5.57
C GLY A 85 -2.44 -19.02 6.40
N GLY A 86 -2.58 -17.81 6.96
CA GLY A 86 -1.62 -17.23 7.88
C GLY A 86 -1.62 -15.71 7.79
N VAL A 87 -2.62 -15.06 8.39
CA VAL A 87 -2.71 -13.59 8.55
C VAL A 87 -1.62 -13.06 9.52
N CYS A 88 -0.49 -13.76 9.70
CA CYS A 88 0.52 -13.37 10.69
C CYS A 88 1.94 -13.87 10.35
N VAL A 89 2.31 -13.91 9.06
CA VAL A 89 3.70 -14.24 8.67
C VAL A 89 4.40 -13.10 7.92
N CYS A 90 3.68 -12.19 7.24
CA CYS A 90 4.32 -11.10 6.49
C CYS A 90 5.03 -10.08 7.41
N VAL A 91 4.44 -9.69 8.55
CA VAL A 91 5.12 -8.75 9.47
C VAL A 91 6.34 -9.41 10.15
N HIS A 92 6.28 -10.72 10.39
CA HIS A 92 7.39 -11.46 11.03
C HIS A 92 8.54 -11.77 10.05
N LEU A 93 8.24 -12.06 8.77
CA LEU A 93 9.25 -12.35 7.74
C LEU A 93 9.90 -11.09 7.15
N SER A 94 9.19 -9.95 7.09
CA SER A 94 9.79 -8.68 6.65
C SER A 94 10.81 -8.15 7.66
N PHE A 95 10.62 -8.42 8.96
CA PHE A 95 11.59 -8.07 10.00
C PHE A 95 12.93 -8.84 9.84
N GLU A 96 12.89 -10.11 9.41
CA GLU A 96 14.10 -10.91 9.18
C GLU A 96 14.87 -10.52 7.90
N ARG A 97 14.18 -9.99 6.87
CA ARG A 97 14.84 -9.50 5.65
C ARG A 97 15.45 -8.11 5.82
N ILE A 98 14.80 -7.23 6.58
CA ILE A 98 15.25 -5.85 6.83
C ILE A 98 16.42 -5.81 7.85
N LEU A 99 16.49 -6.75 8.80
CA LEU A 99 17.59 -6.86 9.79
C LEU A 99 18.69 -7.89 9.44
N GLY A 100 18.98 -8.09 8.15
CA GLY A 100 20.08 -8.94 7.67
C GLY A 100 21.49 -8.60 8.17
N GLU A 101 21.67 -7.59 9.05
CA GLU A 101 22.92 -7.29 9.75
C GLU A 101 22.86 -7.42 11.30
N VAL A 102 21.77 -7.89 11.91
CA VAL A 102 21.81 -8.25 13.35
C VAL A 102 22.00 -9.75 13.50
N ARG A 103 23.27 -10.11 13.38
CA ARG A 103 23.90 -11.36 13.80
C ARG A 103 23.28 -11.91 15.10
N VAL A 104 22.66 -13.07 15.00
CA VAL A 104 22.49 -14.02 16.11
C VAL A 104 22.87 -15.38 15.51
N GLY A 105 24.02 -15.96 15.81
CA GLY A 105 24.43 -16.37 17.15
C GLY A 105 24.03 -17.83 17.30
#